data_AF-E0S6X2-F1
#
_entry.id   AF-E0S6X2-F1
#
_cell.length_a   1.000
_cell.length_b   1.000
_cell.length_c   1.000
_cell.angle_alpha   90.00
_cell.angle_beta   90.00
_cell.angle_gamma   90.00
#
_symmetry.space_group_name_H-M   'P 1'
#
loop_
_entity.id
_entity.type
_entity.pdbx_description
1 polymer ?
#
loop_
_entity_poly.entity_id
_entity_poly.type
_entity_poly.pdbx_seq_one_letter_code
_entity_poly.pdbx_strand_id
1 'polypeptide(L)'
;MKETRPERRRKDKSDRATVDKVLDKRTLKVLERLQARGKLTNLWGSLCTGKESNVYLAEASTSLCSKFIKNRYNELEETGDLEEMIPVAVKIFKTSIMSFRDRERYIRSEKRFQRFCTSNPRKLIKLWAEKEVRNLKRLGNAGIPSPEPIYLKNNILIMTQIGRQGEVAPKLRDAEIEDIEGCYLQCVEIIKNMYKKAGLVHADLSEFNLLYYEGVVYAIDVGQSVEIDHDNAQRFLIMDINNVNSFFGKKGVNTIRGNDLFEEITGNVIPSYLKDMDIVKDVFIPSRVSEVGNLEDLVAFKAEREDSESMESLSCQSSIESESCLEDSSANLEGEAKDGGDSKEEKKKKKRAVKELNRIRRASRISKKEKKKIFKKYIGMKKRKS
;
A
#
# COMPACT_ATOMS: atom_id res chain seq x y z
N MET A 1 0.92 36.17 -54.46
CA MET A 1 1.87 35.41 -53.61
C MET A 1 1.18 34.12 -53.17
N LYS A 2 1.69 32.94 -53.55
CA LYS A 2 1.12 31.67 -53.11
C LYS A 2 1.66 31.35 -51.70
N GLU A 3 0.78 31.27 -50.72
CA GLU A 3 1.11 30.82 -49.37
C GLU A 3 1.71 29.41 -49.42
N THR A 4 2.96 29.30 -49.00
CA THR A 4 3.68 28.03 -48.88
C THR A 4 3.09 27.23 -47.71
N ARG A 5 2.59 26.02 -48.00
CA ARG A 5 2.11 25.06 -46.99
C ARG A 5 3.21 24.83 -45.94
N PRO A 6 2.89 24.79 -44.63
CA PRO A 6 3.89 24.50 -43.61
C PRO A 6 4.43 23.08 -43.81
N GLU A 7 5.74 22.96 -44.02
CA GLU A 7 6.43 21.67 -44.14
C GLU A 7 6.16 20.79 -42.92
N ARG A 8 5.69 19.56 -43.17
CA ARG A 8 5.50 18.55 -42.12
C ARG A 8 6.87 18.13 -41.59
N ARG A 9 7.28 18.75 -40.48
CA ARG A 9 8.50 18.42 -39.74
C ARG A 9 8.58 16.91 -39.45
N ARG A 10 9.55 16.23 -40.06
CA ARG A 10 9.78 14.78 -39.91
C ARG A 10 10.34 14.53 -38.50
N LYS A 11 9.66 13.70 -37.71
CA LYS A 11 10.07 13.36 -36.33
C LYS A 11 11.39 12.60 -36.35
N ASP A 12 12.40 13.09 -35.65
CA ASP A 12 13.75 12.51 -35.62
C ASP A 12 13.97 11.63 -34.38
N LYS A 13 14.94 10.70 -34.42
CA LYS A 13 15.29 9.81 -33.30
C LYS A 13 15.80 10.60 -32.09
N SER A 14 16.46 11.74 -32.35
CA SER A 14 16.87 12.73 -31.35
C SER A 14 15.69 13.34 -30.58
N ASP A 15 14.47 13.36 -31.14
CA ASP A 15 13.25 13.81 -30.43
C ASP A 15 12.87 12.91 -29.24
N ARG A 16 13.40 11.68 -29.22
CA ARG A 16 13.12 10.67 -28.18
C ARG A 16 14.26 10.51 -27.18
N ALA A 17 15.40 11.17 -27.39
CA ALA A 17 16.50 11.16 -26.44
C ALA A 17 16.07 11.89 -25.16
N THR A 18 16.35 11.28 -24.00
CA THR A 18 16.02 11.85 -22.69
C THR A 18 17.31 12.43 -22.11
N VAL A 19 17.32 13.73 -21.80
CA VAL A 19 18.51 14.44 -21.28
C VAL A 19 18.88 13.93 -19.87
N ASP A 20 17.92 13.36 -19.15
CA ASP A 20 18.07 12.90 -17.76
C ASP A 20 17.44 11.51 -17.51
N LYS A 21 17.42 10.63 -18.53
CA LYS A 21 16.73 9.32 -18.56
C LYS A 21 15.19 9.35 -18.37
N VAL A 22 14.60 10.44 -17.88
CA VAL A 22 13.14 10.66 -17.72
C VAL A 22 12.58 11.83 -18.53
N LEU A 23 13.39 12.85 -18.80
CA LEU A 23 12.94 14.10 -19.42
C LEU A 23 12.91 13.98 -20.95
N ASP A 24 11.80 13.46 -21.49
CA ASP A 24 11.55 13.51 -22.94
C ASP A 24 11.08 14.92 -23.37
N LYS A 25 11.21 15.25 -24.67
CA LYS A 25 10.80 16.57 -25.20
C LYS A 25 9.34 16.94 -24.86
N ARG A 26 8.47 15.95 -24.61
CA ARG A 26 7.07 16.19 -24.25
C ARG A 26 6.92 16.58 -22.79
N THR A 27 7.65 15.92 -21.90
CA THR A 27 7.72 16.23 -20.47
C THR A 27 8.30 17.62 -20.27
N LEU A 28 9.42 17.93 -20.94
CA LEU A 28 10.04 19.27 -20.92
C LEU A 28 9.06 20.37 -21.33
N LYS A 29 8.35 20.20 -22.45
CA LYS A 29 7.30 21.16 -22.88
C LYS A 29 6.16 21.35 -21.89
N VAL A 30 5.90 20.40 -21.00
CA VAL A 30 4.89 20.59 -19.94
C VAL A 30 5.49 21.45 -18.82
N LEU A 31 6.71 21.15 -18.38
CA LEU A 31 7.43 21.90 -17.35
C LEU A 31 7.69 23.34 -17.78
N GLU A 32 8.21 23.57 -18.99
CA GLU A 32 8.44 24.90 -19.57
C GLU A 32 7.16 25.75 -19.59
N ARG A 33 6.00 25.14 -19.89
CA ARG A 33 4.71 25.86 -19.88
C ARG A 33 4.23 26.19 -18.49
N LEU A 34 4.58 25.41 -17.47
CA LEU A 34 4.27 25.73 -16.08
C LEU A 34 5.17 26.87 -15.57
N GLN A 35 6.45 26.84 -15.93
CA GLN A 35 7.41 27.90 -15.63
C GLN A 35 7.06 29.22 -16.31
N ALA A 36 6.75 29.20 -17.61
CA ALA A 36 6.35 30.39 -18.36
C ALA A 36 5.05 31.05 -17.84
N ARG A 37 4.23 30.31 -17.08
CA ARG A 37 3.02 30.82 -16.43
C ARG A 37 3.25 31.28 -14.99
N GLY A 38 4.49 31.19 -14.50
CA GLY A 38 4.80 31.48 -13.10
C GLY A 38 4.11 30.55 -12.11
N LYS A 39 3.71 29.32 -12.51
CA LYS A 39 3.04 28.36 -11.62
C LYS A 39 3.97 27.28 -11.07
N LEU A 40 5.19 27.18 -11.61
CA LEU A 40 6.25 26.30 -11.14
C LEU A 40 7.58 27.04 -11.27
N THR A 41 8.37 27.12 -10.21
CA THR A 41 9.68 27.78 -10.19
C THR A 41 10.70 26.89 -9.47
N ASN A 42 11.98 27.27 -9.53
CA ASN A 42 13.04 26.63 -8.74
C ASN A 42 13.08 25.09 -8.84
N LEU A 43 12.96 24.52 -10.05
CA LEU A 43 13.09 23.08 -10.25
C LEU A 43 14.54 22.66 -9.99
N TRP A 44 14.81 22.25 -8.75
CA TRP A 44 16.13 21.81 -8.30
C TRP A 44 16.47 20.42 -8.88
N GLY A 45 17.74 20.03 -8.75
CA GLY A 45 18.25 18.74 -9.23
C GLY A 45 17.46 17.54 -8.70
N SER A 46 17.66 16.36 -9.32
CA SER A 46 16.91 15.17 -8.92
C SER A 46 17.26 14.76 -7.50
N LEU A 47 16.24 14.77 -6.62
CA LEU A 47 16.32 14.30 -5.24
C LEU A 47 16.51 12.78 -5.19
N CYS A 48 15.75 12.04 -6.00
CA CYS A 48 15.80 10.60 -6.03
C CYS A 48 15.56 10.08 -7.44
N THR A 49 16.49 9.25 -7.93
CA THR A 49 16.32 8.52 -9.19
C THR A 49 15.93 7.07 -8.88
N GLY A 50 14.65 6.75 -9.04
CA GLY A 50 14.11 5.41 -8.82
C GLY A 50 14.12 4.55 -10.08
N LYS A 51 13.73 3.28 -9.96
CA LYS A 51 13.55 2.38 -11.12
C LYS A 51 12.45 2.86 -12.07
N GLU A 52 11.42 3.53 -11.53
CA GLU A 52 10.18 3.80 -12.26
C GLU A 52 9.93 5.29 -12.51
N SER A 53 10.52 6.15 -11.68
CA SER A 53 10.36 7.59 -11.73
C SER A 53 11.59 8.29 -11.16
N ASN A 54 11.74 9.57 -11.48
CA ASN A 54 12.63 10.46 -10.76
C ASN A 54 11.78 11.48 -9.99
N VAL A 55 12.25 11.89 -8.82
CA VAL A 55 11.65 12.96 -8.03
C VAL A 55 12.59 14.16 -8.04
N TYR A 56 12.02 15.34 -8.23
CA TYR A 56 12.69 16.63 -8.20
C TYR A 56 12.01 17.50 -7.14
N LEU A 57 12.72 18.45 -6.57
CA LEU A 57 12.13 19.48 -5.73
C LEU A 57 11.80 20.71 -6.58
N ALA A 58 10.74 21.43 -6.26
CA ALA A 58 10.41 22.70 -6.88
C ALA A 58 9.55 23.56 -5.94
N GLU A 59 9.23 24.76 -6.39
CA GLU A 59 8.20 25.59 -5.78
C GLU A 59 7.02 25.71 -6.75
N ALA A 60 5.80 25.56 -6.25
CA ALA A 60 4.59 25.67 -7.05
C ALA A 60 3.62 26.68 -6.44
N SER A 61 2.91 27.39 -7.32
CA SER A 61 1.86 28.31 -6.88
C SER A 61 0.69 27.54 -6.27
N THR A 62 0.10 28.06 -5.19
CA THR A 62 -1.09 27.50 -4.54
C THR A 62 -2.28 27.34 -5.50
N SER A 63 -2.43 28.26 -6.45
CA SER A 63 -3.44 28.22 -7.54
C SER A 63 -3.20 27.14 -8.62
N LEU A 64 -2.10 26.36 -8.53
CA LEU A 64 -1.78 25.35 -9.52
C LEU A 64 -2.81 24.22 -9.50
N CYS A 65 -3.59 24.13 -10.57
CA CYS A 65 -4.63 23.13 -10.74
C CYS A 65 -4.54 22.35 -12.05
N SER A 66 -5.18 21.18 -12.08
CA SER A 66 -5.19 20.25 -13.21
C SER A 66 -6.62 19.78 -13.48
N LYS A 67 -6.92 19.38 -14.72
CA LYS A 67 -8.22 18.75 -15.05
C LYS A 67 -8.50 17.50 -14.20
N PHE A 68 -7.46 16.85 -13.68
CA PHE A 68 -7.57 15.63 -12.87
C PHE A 68 -7.57 15.90 -11.37
N ILE A 69 -7.03 17.05 -10.94
CA ILE A 69 -6.90 17.43 -9.54
C ILE A 69 -7.37 18.88 -9.39
N LYS A 70 -8.53 19.03 -8.75
CA LYS A 70 -8.89 20.25 -8.03
C LYS A 70 -8.22 20.13 -6.66
N ASN A 71 -7.26 21.00 -6.36
CA ASN A 71 -6.59 20.99 -5.06
C ASN A 71 -7.44 21.82 -4.07
N ARG A 72 -7.22 21.66 -2.76
CA ARG A 72 -7.88 22.41 -1.68
C ARG A 72 -7.62 23.92 -1.67
N TYR A 73 -6.44 24.35 -2.12
CA TYR A 73 -6.06 25.75 -2.28
C TYR A 73 -6.84 26.48 -3.37
N ASN A 74 -7.54 25.78 -4.27
CA ASN A 74 -8.48 26.43 -5.17
C ASN A 74 -9.69 27.04 -4.44
N GLU A 75 -10.03 26.55 -3.25
CA GLU A 75 -11.11 27.12 -2.43
C GLU A 75 -10.66 28.42 -1.74
N LEU A 76 -9.35 28.67 -1.64
CA LEU A 76 -8.77 29.91 -1.12
C LEU A 76 -8.83 31.08 -2.13
N GLU A 77 -9.11 30.80 -3.42
CA GLU A 77 -9.39 31.88 -4.39
C GLU A 77 -10.67 32.65 -4.03
N GLU A 78 -11.61 32.04 -3.29
CA GLU A 78 -12.83 32.71 -2.82
C GLU A 78 -12.60 33.55 -1.55
N THR A 79 -11.54 33.29 -0.77
CA THR A 79 -11.22 34.03 0.48
C THR A 79 -10.31 35.24 0.28
N GLY A 80 -9.78 35.46 -0.94
CA GLY A 80 -8.97 36.64 -1.26
C GLY A 80 -7.52 36.60 -0.75
N ASP A 81 -7.03 35.41 -0.40
CA ASP A 81 -5.64 35.22 0.03
C ASP A 81 -4.65 35.30 -1.15
N LEU A 82 -3.44 35.79 -0.86
CA LEU A 82 -2.38 36.02 -1.86
C LEU A 82 -1.89 34.70 -2.47
N GLU A 83 -1.66 34.67 -3.80
CA GLU A 83 -1.00 33.53 -4.46
C GLU A 83 0.42 33.36 -3.90
N GLU A 84 0.64 32.30 -3.11
CA GLU A 84 1.94 31.96 -2.54
C GLU A 84 2.61 30.79 -3.30
N MET A 85 3.94 30.73 -3.19
CA MET A 85 4.75 29.62 -3.70
C MET A 85 5.07 28.66 -2.55
N ILE A 86 4.65 27.41 -2.69
CA ILE A 86 4.87 26.37 -1.69
C ILE A 86 5.91 25.33 -2.18
N PRO A 87 6.72 24.76 -1.28
CA PRO A 87 7.64 23.68 -1.62
C PRO A 87 6.90 22.40 -2.04
N VAL A 88 7.29 21.84 -3.17
CA VAL A 88 6.66 20.65 -3.76
C VAL A 88 7.66 19.62 -4.25
N ALA A 89 7.22 18.37 -4.28
CA ALA A 89 7.91 17.27 -4.95
C ALA A 89 7.29 17.02 -6.33
N VAL A 90 8.13 17.00 -7.37
CA VAL A 90 7.77 16.72 -8.76
C VAL A 90 8.24 15.32 -9.13
N LYS A 91 7.31 14.35 -9.12
CA LYS A 91 7.53 12.97 -9.54
C LYS A 91 7.27 12.81 -11.04
N ILE A 92 8.31 12.45 -11.80
CA ILE A 92 8.28 12.23 -13.24
C ILE A 92 8.48 10.75 -13.54
N PHE A 93 7.45 10.09 -14.08
CA PHE A 93 7.50 8.67 -14.43
C PHE A 93 8.26 8.43 -15.74
N LYS A 94 9.13 7.40 -15.76
CA LYS A 94 9.97 7.01 -16.91
C LYS A 94 9.14 6.53 -18.09
N THR A 95 9.28 7.17 -19.25
CA THR A 95 8.45 6.89 -20.45
C THR A 95 8.92 5.75 -21.35
N SER A 96 10.22 5.42 -21.31
CA SER A 96 10.88 4.63 -22.35
C SER A 96 11.73 3.46 -21.84
N ILE A 97 11.76 3.18 -20.53
CA ILE A 97 12.64 2.16 -19.95
C ILE A 97 11.91 1.41 -18.83
N MET A 98 11.19 0.35 -19.19
CA MET A 98 10.58 -0.52 -18.18
C MET A 98 10.65 -1.99 -18.59
N SER A 99 11.28 -2.81 -17.75
CA SER A 99 11.16 -4.26 -17.82
C SER A 99 9.73 -4.66 -17.43
N PHE A 100 8.92 -5.03 -18.42
CA PHE A 100 7.48 -5.31 -18.30
C PHE A 100 7.08 -6.41 -17.29
N ARG A 101 8.02 -7.25 -16.83
CA ARG A 101 7.70 -8.54 -16.20
C ARG A 101 7.15 -8.44 -14.76
N ASP A 102 7.60 -7.50 -13.95
CA ASP A 102 7.23 -7.47 -12.52
C ASP A 102 5.95 -6.68 -12.22
N ARG A 103 5.45 -5.89 -13.17
CA ARG A 103 4.31 -4.98 -12.95
C ARG A 103 2.95 -5.62 -13.14
N GLU A 104 2.87 -6.71 -13.91
CA GLU A 104 1.62 -7.43 -14.15
C GLU A 104 0.96 -7.85 -12.82
N ARG A 105 1.75 -8.20 -11.80
CA ARG A 105 1.26 -8.66 -10.50
C ARG A 105 0.45 -7.62 -9.71
N TYR A 106 0.63 -6.32 -10.00
CA TYR A 106 -0.06 -5.21 -9.35
C TYR A 106 -1.24 -4.67 -10.17
N ILE A 107 -1.37 -5.13 -11.42
CA ILE A 107 -2.34 -4.61 -12.40
C ILE A 107 -3.39 -5.65 -12.75
N ARG A 108 -3.01 -6.93 -12.87
CA ARG A 108 -3.79 -7.98 -13.55
C ARG A 108 -5.18 -8.19 -12.96
N SER A 109 -5.33 -8.10 -11.64
CA SER A 109 -6.62 -8.28 -10.97
C SER A 109 -7.35 -6.97 -10.65
N GLU A 110 -6.78 -5.81 -11.00
CA GLU A 110 -7.48 -4.54 -10.83
C GLU A 110 -8.54 -4.31 -11.92
N LYS A 111 -9.81 -4.22 -11.50
CA LYS A 111 -10.98 -3.93 -12.36
C LYS A 111 -10.76 -2.75 -13.32
N ARG A 112 -10.01 -1.76 -12.87
CA ARG A 112 -9.74 -0.49 -13.57
C ARG A 112 -8.76 -0.66 -14.72
N PHE A 113 -7.91 -1.68 -14.67
CA PHE A 113 -6.95 -2.00 -15.71
C PHE A 113 -7.41 -3.17 -16.60
N GLN A 114 -8.37 -3.99 -16.14
CA GLN A 114 -8.95 -5.09 -16.92
C GLN A 114 -9.56 -4.65 -18.27
N ARG A 115 -10.08 -3.41 -18.34
CA ARG A 115 -10.63 -2.84 -19.59
C ARG A 115 -9.56 -2.21 -20.50
N PHE A 116 -8.31 -2.13 -20.05
CA PHE A 116 -7.23 -1.42 -20.75
C PHE A 116 -6.09 -2.36 -21.12
N CYS A 117 -6.15 -2.90 -22.33
CA CYS A 117 -4.97 -3.47 -22.98
C CYS A 117 -4.03 -2.33 -23.37
N THR A 118 -2.84 -2.24 -22.77
CA THR A 118 -1.84 -1.26 -23.23
C THR A 118 -0.55 -1.93 -23.67
N SER A 119 -0.51 -2.24 -24.96
CA SER A 119 0.72 -2.37 -25.75
C SER A 119 1.47 -1.03 -25.90
N ASN A 120 0.84 0.11 -25.54
CA ASN A 120 1.46 1.44 -25.55
C ASN A 120 1.95 1.85 -24.15
N PRO A 121 3.28 1.89 -23.90
CA PRO A 121 3.86 2.21 -22.59
C PRO A 121 3.43 3.58 -22.05
N ARG A 122 3.22 4.59 -22.91
CA ARG A 122 2.86 5.94 -22.47
C ARG A 122 1.44 6.02 -21.89
N LYS A 123 0.51 5.24 -22.45
CA LYS A 123 -0.86 5.16 -21.91
C LYS A 123 -0.85 4.46 -20.56
N LEU A 124 -0.05 3.40 -20.43
CA LEU A 124 0.14 2.69 -19.17
C LEU A 124 0.69 3.62 -18.08
N ILE A 125 1.73 4.39 -18.38
CA ILE A 125 2.34 5.31 -17.41
C ILE A 125 1.37 6.39 -16.96
N LYS A 126 0.54 6.90 -17.87
CA LYS A 126 -0.53 7.84 -17.50
C LYS A 126 -1.49 7.21 -16.49
N LEU A 127 -1.93 5.96 -16.72
CA LEU A 127 -2.80 5.24 -15.79
C LEU A 127 -2.13 4.98 -14.44
N TRP A 128 -0.83 4.74 -14.43
CA TRP A 128 -0.02 4.57 -13.22
C TRP A 128 0.04 5.85 -12.40
N ALA A 129 0.34 6.98 -13.04
CA ALA A 129 0.34 8.28 -12.39
C ALA A 129 -1.07 8.64 -11.86
N GLU A 130 -2.12 8.34 -12.63
CA GLU A 130 -3.52 8.50 -12.18
C GLU A 130 -3.87 7.55 -11.02
N LYS A 131 -3.31 6.34 -10.98
CA LYS A 131 -3.49 5.39 -9.88
C LYS A 131 -2.83 5.93 -8.60
N GLU A 132 -1.60 6.41 -8.69
CA GLU A 132 -0.88 6.97 -7.54
C GLU A 132 -1.63 8.16 -6.93
N VAL A 133 -2.10 9.11 -7.75
CA VAL A 133 -2.92 10.24 -7.27
C VAL A 133 -4.17 9.77 -6.53
N ARG A 134 -4.88 8.78 -7.08
CA ARG A 134 -6.10 8.25 -6.46
C ARG A 134 -5.80 7.56 -5.13
N ASN A 135 -4.70 6.85 -5.05
CA ASN A 135 -4.27 6.21 -3.81
C ASN A 135 -3.87 7.25 -2.76
N LEU A 136 -3.08 8.28 -3.12
CA LEU A 136 -2.74 9.39 -2.22
C LEU A 136 -4.00 10.11 -1.69
N LYS A 137 -4.99 10.37 -2.55
CA LYS A 137 -6.27 10.93 -2.11
C LYS A 137 -7.01 10.03 -1.12
N ARG A 138 -6.98 8.71 -1.31
CA ARG A 138 -7.57 7.75 -0.35
C ARG A 138 -6.85 7.75 0.99
N LEU A 139 -5.52 7.88 0.99
CA LEU A 139 -4.73 8.00 2.22
C LEU A 139 -5.08 9.29 2.96
N GLY A 140 -5.10 10.43 2.27
CA GLY A 140 -5.48 11.72 2.86
C GLY A 140 -6.89 11.68 3.47
N ASN A 141 -7.88 11.13 2.75
CA ASN A 141 -9.25 10.97 3.26
C ASN A 141 -9.34 10.01 4.47
N ALA A 142 -8.39 9.10 4.62
CA ALA A 142 -8.32 8.17 5.74
C ALA A 142 -7.51 8.73 6.94
N GLY A 143 -7.00 9.97 6.85
CA GLY A 143 -6.17 10.60 7.86
C GLY A 143 -4.75 10.02 7.93
N ILE A 144 -4.28 9.36 6.88
CA ILE A 144 -2.96 8.72 6.84
C ILE A 144 -1.93 9.75 6.35
N PRO A 145 -0.88 10.06 7.13
CA PRO A 145 0.14 11.01 6.71
C PRO A 145 0.81 10.57 5.41
N SER A 146 0.66 11.37 4.37
CA SER A 146 1.19 11.12 3.03
C SER A 146 1.22 12.42 2.21
N PRO A 147 2.00 12.48 1.11
CA PRO A 147 2.04 13.66 0.24
C PRO A 147 0.67 13.96 -0.38
N GLU A 148 0.22 15.21 -0.30
CA GLU A 148 -1.02 15.64 -0.92
C GLU A 148 -0.78 15.92 -2.42
N PRO A 149 -1.52 15.27 -3.34
CA PRO A 149 -1.31 15.45 -4.77
C PRO A 149 -1.95 16.78 -5.22
N ILE A 150 -1.15 17.65 -5.84
CA ILE A 150 -1.53 19.01 -6.25
C ILE A 150 -1.87 19.06 -7.74
N TYR A 151 -1.01 18.49 -8.58
CA TYR A 151 -1.15 18.57 -10.03
C TYR A 151 -0.76 17.27 -10.72
N LEU A 152 -1.56 16.85 -11.69
CA LEU A 152 -1.23 15.71 -12.55
C LEU A 152 -1.38 16.08 -14.02
N LYS A 153 -0.33 15.84 -14.81
CA LYS A 153 -0.39 15.90 -16.27
C LYS A 153 0.49 14.84 -16.92
N ASN A 154 -0.14 13.94 -17.66
CA ASN A 154 0.53 12.83 -18.35
C ASN A 154 1.32 11.94 -17.37
N ASN A 155 2.63 12.09 -17.32
CA ASN A 155 3.61 11.35 -16.51
C ASN A 155 4.29 12.25 -15.47
N ILE A 156 3.72 13.43 -15.18
CA ILE A 156 4.23 14.37 -14.19
C ILE A 156 3.17 14.49 -13.10
N LEU A 157 3.56 14.14 -11.88
CA LEU A 157 2.80 14.31 -10.64
C LEU A 157 3.54 15.33 -9.77
N ILE A 158 2.86 16.39 -9.36
CA ILE A 158 3.33 17.36 -8.38
C ILE A 158 2.51 17.15 -7.11
N MET A 159 3.18 17.02 -5.98
CA MET A 159 2.60 16.78 -4.67
C MET A 159 3.34 17.59 -3.60
N THR A 160 2.76 17.73 -2.42
CA THR A 160 3.42 18.44 -1.31
C THR A 160 4.77 17.80 -0.99
N GLN A 161 5.76 18.64 -0.67
CA GLN A 161 7.01 18.18 -0.10
C GLN A 161 6.78 17.79 1.36
N ILE A 162 7.39 16.69 1.81
CA ILE A 162 7.49 16.35 3.23
C ILE A 162 8.86 16.85 3.71
N GLY A 163 8.86 17.81 4.63
CA GLY A 163 10.05 18.52 5.09
C GLY A 163 9.86 20.05 5.09
N ARG A 164 10.95 20.79 5.22
CA ARG A 164 11.01 22.26 5.16
C ARG A 164 11.63 22.73 3.84
N GLN A 165 11.56 24.03 3.56
CA GLN A 165 12.21 24.60 2.39
C GLN A 165 13.73 24.33 2.45
N GLY A 166 14.26 23.63 1.45
CA GLY A 166 15.67 23.23 1.39
C GLY A 166 16.02 21.93 2.14
N GLU A 167 15.12 21.38 2.96
CA GLU A 167 15.35 20.17 3.74
C GLU A 167 14.26 19.12 3.49
N VAL A 168 14.64 17.97 2.96
CA VAL A 168 13.71 16.87 2.68
C VAL A 168 13.72 15.91 3.85
N ALA A 169 12.53 15.46 4.25
CA ALA A 169 12.40 14.43 5.27
C ALA A 169 13.23 13.18 4.92
N PRO A 170 14.06 12.69 5.85
CA PRO A 170 14.82 11.46 5.64
C PRO A 170 13.89 10.26 5.52
N LYS A 171 14.37 9.24 4.81
CA LYS A 171 13.73 7.92 4.86
C LYS A 171 13.88 7.34 6.25
N LEU A 172 12.91 6.54 6.68
CA LEU A 172 12.91 5.91 7.98
C LEU A 172 14.17 5.08 8.24
N ARG A 173 14.74 4.48 7.18
CA ARG A 173 16.03 3.79 7.23
C ARG A 173 17.17 4.68 7.73
N ASP A 174 17.22 5.90 7.22
CA ASP A 174 18.33 6.84 7.36
C ASP A 174 18.04 7.91 8.45
N ALA A 175 16.83 7.89 9.02
CA ALA A 175 16.40 8.81 10.05
C ALA A 175 16.93 8.41 11.44
N GLU A 176 17.36 9.43 12.19
CA GLU A 176 17.60 9.33 13.63
C GLU A 176 16.26 9.48 14.35
N ILE A 177 15.92 8.48 15.16
CA ILE A 177 14.60 8.35 15.79
C ILE A 177 14.85 8.19 17.30
N GLU A 178 14.39 9.17 18.07
CA GLU A 178 14.44 9.12 19.53
C GLU A 178 13.43 8.10 20.08
N ASP A 179 12.17 8.23 19.68
CA ASP A 179 11.08 7.32 20.07
C ASP A 179 10.84 6.23 19.01
N ILE A 180 11.67 5.18 19.06
CA ILE A 180 11.59 4.06 18.11
C ILE A 180 10.30 3.25 18.30
N GLU A 181 9.80 3.12 19.53
CA GLU A 181 8.57 2.39 19.83
C GLU A 181 7.32 3.12 19.34
N GLY A 182 7.20 4.42 19.62
CA GLY A 182 6.12 5.24 19.08
C GLY A 182 6.15 5.29 17.55
N CYS A 183 7.34 5.32 16.95
CA CYS A 183 7.49 5.23 15.49
C CYS A 183 7.00 3.87 14.93
N TYR A 184 7.25 2.77 15.64
CA TYR A 184 6.73 1.45 15.27
C TYR A 184 5.20 1.43 15.32
N LEU A 185 4.61 1.94 16.40
CA LEU A 185 3.15 2.02 16.56
C LEU A 185 2.51 2.88 15.45
N GLN A 186 3.13 4.00 15.06
CA GLN A 186 2.68 4.79 13.92
C GLN A 186 2.69 4.00 12.60
N CYS A 187 3.75 3.21 12.34
CA CYS A 187 3.82 2.36 11.16
C CYS A 187 2.72 1.29 11.15
N VAL A 188 2.46 0.66 12.30
CA VAL A 188 1.37 -0.31 12.47
C VAL A 188 0.02 0.35 12.21
N GLU A 189 -0.20 1.55 12.73
CA GLU A 189 -1.43 2.32 12.54
C GLU A 189 -1.63 2.75 11.08
N ILE A 190 -0.55 3.08 10.36
CA ILE A 190 -0.60 3.32 8.91
C ILE A 190 -1.09 2.05 8.19
N ILE A 191 -0.55 0.87 8.48
CA ILE A 191 -1.00 -0.38 7.85
C ILE A 191 -2.48 -0.64 8.16
N LYS A 192 -2.89 -0.50 9.43
CA LYS A 192 -4.29 -0.68 9.87
C LYS A 192 -5.23 0.26 9.14
N ASN A 193 -4.93 1.55 9.11
CA ASN A 193 -5.76 2.56 8.46
C ASN A 193 -5.76 2.41 6.93
N MET A 194 -4.64 2.02 6.32
CA MET A 194 -4.60 1.71 4.89
C MET A 194 -5.60 0.60 4.56
N TYR A 195 -5.64 -0.48 5.35
CA TYR A 195 -6.55 -1.60 5.12
C TYR A 195 -8.00 -1.25 5.45
N LYS A 196 -8.28 -0.78 6.68
CA LYS A 196 -9.63 -0.59 7.22
C LYS A 196 -10.33 0.66 6.67
N LYS A 197 -9.64 1.80 6.61
CA LYS A 197 -10.22 3.09 6.21
C LYS A 197 -10.00 3.39 4.74
N ALA A 198 -8.77 3.22 4.25
CA ALA A 198 -8.46 3.53 2.86
C ALA A 198 -8.84 2.40 1.90
N GLY A 199 -9.03 1.15 2.36
CA GLY A 199 -9.35 -0.02 1.53
C GLY A 199 -8.21 -0.42 0.57
N LEU A 200 -6.97 -0.26 1.02
CA LEU A 200 -5.74 -0.47 0.26
C LEU A 200 -4.73 -1.33 1.04
N VAL A 201 -3.89 -2.05 0.30
CA VAL A 201 -2.66 -2.66 0.80
C VAL A 201 -1.49 -2.02 0.07
N HIS A 202 -0.44 -1.61 0.78
CA HIS A 202 0.67 -0.88 0.17
C HIS A 202 1.45 -1.72 -0.84
N ALA A 203 1.67 -3.01 -0.53
CA ALA A 203 2.30 -4.03 -1.36
C ALA A 203 3.80 -3.88 -1.65
N ASP A 204 4.43 -2.91 -0.99
CA ASP A 204 5.88 -2.67 -0.99
C ASP A 204 6.28 -1.78 0.20
N LEU A 205 5.59 -1.91 1.33
CA LEU A 205 5.88 -1.09 2.51
C LEU A 205 7.18 -1.57 3.15
N SER A 206 8.09 -0.63 3.41
CA SER A 206 9.39 -0.87 4.02
C SER A 206 9.98 0.45 4.53
N GLU A 207 11.09 0.39 5.25
CA GLU A 207 11.86 1.53 5.74
C GLU A 207 12.34 2.49 4.63
N PHE A 208 12.30 2.06 3.37
CA PHE A 208 12.68 2.85 2.20
C PHE A 208 11.54 3.70 1.64
N ASN A 209 10.29 3.32 1.92
CA ASN A 209 9.05 3.93 1.42
C ASN A 209 8.26 4.64 2.55
N LEU A 210 8.91 4.83 3.70
CA LEU A 210 8.44 5.62 4.81
C LEU A 210 9.40 6.78 5.01
N LEU A 211 8.88 7.99 5.16
CA LEU A 211 9.65 9.16 5.57
C LEU A 211 9.36 9.46 7.04
N TYR A 212 10.34 10.02 7.75
CA TYR A 212 10.18 10.46 9.12
C TYR A 212 10.49 11.94 9.22
N TYR A 213 9.56 12.71 9.78
CA TYR A 213 9.69 14.15 9.88
C TYR A 213 8.93 14.67 11.09
N GLU A 214 9.61 15.44 11.96
CA GLU A 214 9.02 16.07 13.17
C GLU A 214 8.19 15.10 14.03
N GLY A 215 8.69 13.87 14.25
CA GLY A 215 7.99 12.86 15.06
C GLY A 215 6.88 12.09 14.33
N VAL A 216 6.63 12.38 13.05
CA VAL A 216 5.55 11.77 12.26
C VAL A 216 6.09 10.90 11.13
N VAL A 217 5.50 9.71 10.96
CA VAL A 217 5.79 8.80 9.85
C VAL A 217 4.87 9.08 8.67
N TYR A 218 5.44 9.29 7.49
CA TYR A 218 4.70 9.51 6.24
C TYR A 218 4.87 8.36 5.26
N ALA A 219 3.77 7.85 4.71
CA ALA A 219 3.77 6.83 3.67
C ALA A 219 3.93 7.45 2.27
N ILE A 220 4.90 6.95 1.49
CA ILE A 220 5.17 7.40 0.11
C ILE A 220 5.19 6.24 -0.88
N ASP A 221 5.18 6.54 -2.17
CA ASP A 221 5.25 5.57 -3.27
C ASP A 221 4.10 4.55 -3.32
N VAL A 222 2.87 5.05 -3.15
CA VAL A 222 1.63 4.25 -3.22
C VAL A 222 1.17 3.89 -4.65
N GLY A 223 2.06 3.97 -5.63
CA GLY A 223 1.77 3.61 -7.03
C GLY A 223 1.53 2.11 -7.20
N GLN A 224 2.19 1.28 -6.38
CA GLN A 224 2.06 -0.18 -6.41
C GLN A 224 0.91 -0.72 -5.55
N SER A 225 0.33 0.12 -4.68
CA SER A 225 -0.71 -0.30 -3.74
C SER A 225 -1.92 -0.88 -4.44
N VAL A 226 -2.48 -1.95 -3.89
CA VAL A 226 -3.60 -2.70 -4.47
C VAL A 226 -4.85 -2.57 -3.60
N GLU A 227 -6.02 -2.77 -4.18
CA GLU A 227 -7.29 -2.87 -3.44
C GLU A 227 -7.32 -4.16 -2.60
N ILE A 228 -8.08 -4.17 -1.51
CA ILE A 228 -8.21 -5.35 -0.62
C ILE A 228 -8.83 -6.57 -1.32
N ASP A 229 -9.64 -6.35 -2.37
CA ASP A 229 -10.23 -7.42 -3.19
C ASP A 229 -9.24 -8.01 -4.23
N HIS A 230 -7.98 -7.53 -4.28
CA HIS A 230 -6.97 -8.01 -5.21
C HIS A 230 -6.56 -9.46 -4.87
N ASP A 231 -6.36 -10.33 -5.86
CA ASP A 231 -6.07 -11.77 -5.67
C ASP A 231 -4.85 -12.02 -4.74
N ASN A 232 -3.90 -11.08 -4.74
CA ASN A 232 -2.67 -11.12 -3.93
C ASN A 232 -2.68 -10.17 -2.72
N ALA A 233 -3.80 -9.52 -2.38
CA ALA A 233 -3.86 -8.47 -1.35
C ALA A 233 -3.32 -8.96 0.01
N GLN A 234 -3.80 -10.10 0.50
CA GLN A 234 -3.35 -10.66 1.78
C GLN A 234 -1.86 -10.98 1.78
N ARG A 235 -1.35 -11.56 0.69
CA ARG A 235 0.08 -11.86 0.54
C ARG A 235 0.92 -10.60 0.64
N PHE A 236 0.47 -9.52 0.02
CA PHE A 236 1.14 -8.23 0.09
C PHE A 236 1.08 -7.64 1.49
N LEU A 237 -0.06 -7.76 2.18
CA LEU A 237 -0.21 -7.29 3.56
C LEU A 237 0.73 -8.03 4.52
N ILE A 238 0.82 -9.36 4.39
CA ILE A 238 1.77 -10.19 5.16
C ILE A 238 3.22 -9.74 4.91
N MET A 239 3.56 -9.38 3.66
CA MET A 239 4.89 -8.88 3.35
C MET A 239 5.15 -7.52 4.00
N ASP A 240 4.19 -6.60 3.92
CA ASP A 240 4.29 -5.26 4.52
C ASP A 240 4.48 -5.35 6.05
N ILE A 241 3.66 -6.17 6.72
CA ILE A 241 3.77 -6.44 8.18
C ILE A 241 5.16 -6.99 8.54
N ASN A 242 5.62 -8.01 7.82
CA ASN A 242 6.90 -8.65 8.09
C ASN A 242 8.09 -7.71 7.84
N ASN A 243 8.02 -6.85 6.82
CA ASN A 243 9.07 -5.86 6.55
C ASN A 243 9.18 -4.85 7.69
N VAL A 244 8.05 -4.29 8.14
CA VAL A 244 8.00 -3.35 9.26
C VAL A 244 8.50 -4.01 10.54
N ASN A 245 7.96 -5.19 10.91
CA ASN A 245 8.42 -5.92 12.09
C ASN A 245 9.92 -6.25 12.01
N SER A 246 10.41 -6.69 10.84
CA SER A 246 11.83 -7.01 10.69
C SER A 246 12.75 -5.78 10.81
N PHE A 247 12.28 -4.59 10.45
CA PHE A 247 13.06 -3.36 10.58
C PHE A 247 13.16 -2.95 12.05
N PHE A 248 12.02 -2.89 12.75
CA PHE A 248 11.98 -2.45 14.15
C PHE A 248 12.54 -3.49 15.13
N GLY A 249 12.35 -4.79 14.86
CA GLY A 249 12.97 -5.85 15.66
C GLY A 249 14.50 -5.80 15.63
N LYS A 250 15.12 -5.40 14.51
CA LYS A 250 16.58 -5.17 14.43
C LYS A 250 17.03 -3.94 15.23
N LYS A 251 16.13 -3.00 15.51
CA LYS A 251 16.39 -1.83 16.35
C LYS A 251 16.05 -2.08 17.83
N GLY A 252 15.70 -3.31 18.22
CA GLY A 252 15.45 -3.70 19.60
C GLY A 252 14.01 -3.51 20.09
N VAL A 253 13.06 -3.19 19.19
CA VAL A 253 11.64 -3.05 19.57
C VAL A 253 11.00 -4.42 19.72
N ASN A 254 10.21 -4.60 20.78
CA ASN A 254 9.33 -5.75 20.96
C ASN A 254 8.13 -5.65 20.00
N THR A 255 8.28 -6.19 18.79
CA THR A 255 7.24 -6.10 17.76
C THR A 255 6.09 -7.06 18.03
N ILE A 256 4.86 -6.62 17.72
CA ILE A 256 3.66 -7.46 17.72
C ILE A 256 3.88 -8.62 16.75
N ARG A 257 3.46 -9.84 17.14
CA ARG A 257 3.54 -11.01 16.29
C ARG A 257 2.81 -10.75 14.96
N GLY A 258 3.44 -11.09 13.85
CA GLY A 258 2.88 -10.81 12.52
C GLY A 258 1.50 -11.45 12.29
N ASN A 259 1.27 -12.60 12.92
CA ASN A 259 -0.01 -13.32 12.91
C ASN A 259 -1.11 -12.50 13.60
N ASP A 260 -0.88 -12.12 14.85
CA ASP A 260 -1.85 -11.37 15.67
C ASP A 260 -2.17 -10.02 15.00
N LEU A 261 -1.16 -9.34 14.47
CA LEU A 261 -1.37 -8.09 13.75
C LEU A 261 -2.18 -8.31 12.45
N PHE A 262 -1.96 -9.41 11.73
CA PHE A 262 -2.75 -9.75 10.54
C PHE A 262 -4.22 -10.04 10.88
N GLU A 263 -4.48 -10.77 11.96
CA GLU A 263 -5.85 -11.01 12.46
C GLU A 263 -6.51 -9.69 12.86
N GLU A 264 -5.81 -8.85 13.60
CA GLU A 264 -6.32 -7.56 14.06
C GLU A 264 -6.67 -6.62 12.90
N ILE A 265 -5.83 -6.61 11.85
CA ILE A 265 -6.06 -5.78 10.66
C ILE A 265 -7.24 -6.32 9.84
N THR A 266 -7.26 -7.62 9.58
CA THR A 266 -8.17 -8.21 8.58
C THR A 266 -9.48 -8.74 9.16
N GLY A 267 -9.53 -8.98 10.47
CA GLY A 267 -10.62 -9.68 11.15
C GLY A 267 -10.73 -11.17 10.76
N ASN A 268 -9.78 -11.70 9.99
CA ASN A 268 -9.77 -13.12 9.62
C ASN A 268 -8.98 -13.88 10.67
N VAL A 269 -9.64 -14.84 11.32
CA VAL A 269 -8.99 -15.76 12.25
C VAL A 269 -8.05 -16.68 11.46
N ILE A 270 -6.82 -16.80 11.94
CA ILE A 270 -5.86 -17.76 11.43
C ILE A 270 -6.25 -19.12 12.02
N PRO A 271 -6.44 -20.14 11.16
CA PRO A 271 -6.83 -21.45 11.63
C PRO A 271 -5.89 -21.95 12.73
N SER A 272 -6.46 -22.57 13.77
CA SER A 272 -5.71 -23.05 14.95
C SER A 272 -4.39 -23.78 14.65
N TYR A 273 -4.37 -24.61 13.60
CA TYR A 273 -3.19 -25.36 13.16
C TYR A 273 -2.05 -24.51 12.54
N LEU A 274 -2.29 -23.22 12.26
CA LEU A 274 -1.30 -22.25 11.79
C LEU A 274 -0.94 -21.21 12.84
N LYS A 275 -1.61 -21.20 14.01
CA LYS A 275 -1.36 -20.19 15.05
C LYS A 275 0.09 -20.17 15.52
N ASP A 276 0.73 -21.33 15.57
CA ASP A 276 2.13 -21.45 16.00
C ASP A 276 3.15 -21.25 14.87
N MET A 277 2.70 -21.13 13.62
CA MET A 277 3.57 -20.91 12.47
C MET A 277 3.58 -19.45 12.02
N ASP A 278 4.76 -18.90 11.79
CA ASP A 278 4.88 -17.57 11.17
C ASP A 278 4.25 -17.59 9.77
N ILE A 279 3.27 -16.71 9.56
CA ILE A 279 2.67 -16.57 8.24
C ILE A 279 3.70 -16.01 7.28
N VAL A 280 4.11 -16.85 6.33
CA VAL A 280 4.96 -16.46 5.21
C VAL A 280 4.11 -16.06 4.00
N LYS A 281 4.67 -15.26 3.10
CA LYS A 281 4.03 -14.79 1.86
C LYS A 281 3.42 -15.88 0.94
N ASP A 282 3.74 -17.15 1.16
CA ASP A 282 3.24 -18.29 0.38
C ASP A 282 2.04 -18.99 1.08
N VAL A 283 1.62 -18.52 2.27
CA VAL A 283 0.45 -19.03 3.00
C VAL A 283 -0.82 -18.47 2.36
N PHE A 284 -1.80 -19.36 2.18
CA PHE A 284 -3.11 -19.01 1.64
C PHE A 284 -4.12 -18.96 2.78
N ILE A 285 -4.71 -17.79 3.01
CA ILE A 285 -5.72 -17.57 4.04
C ILE A 285 -7.04 -17.25 3.34
N PRO A 286 -7.99 -18.18 3.21
CA PRO A 286 -9.21 -17.92 2.47
C PRO A 286 -10.01 -16.76 3.10
N SER A 287 -10.34 -15.74 2.31
CA SER A 287 -11.15 -14.60 2.76
C SER A 287 -12.65 -14.83 2.56
N ARG A 288 -12.99 -15.73 1.62
CA ARG A 288 -14.37 -16.10 1.29
C ARG A 288 -14.53 -17.62 1.25
N VAL A 289 -15.72 -18.10 1.60
CA VAL A 289 -16.10 -19.52 1.49
C VAL A 289 -15.89 -20.08 0.07
N SER A 290 -16.04 -19.24 -0.95
CA SER A 290 -15.80 -19.61 -2.36
C SER A 290 -14.33 -19.92 -2.68
N GLU A 291 -13.40 -19.37 -1.89
CA GLU A 291 -11.95 -19.51 -2.07
C GLU A 291 -11.43 -20.80 -1.43
N VAL A 292 -12.16 -21.33 -0.46
CA VAL A 292 -11.79 -22.54 0.28
C VAL A 292 -11.73 -23.75 -0.67
N GLY A 293 -10.55 -24.37 -0.74
CA GLY A 293 -10.21 -25.51 -1.60
C GLY A 293 -10.82 -26.83 -1.15
N ASN A 294 -10.81 -27.02 0.17
CA ASN A 294 -10.76 -28.31 0.83
C ASN A 294 -11.81 -28.37 1.93
N LEU A 295 -12.20 -29.60 2.30
CA LEU A 295 -13.27 -29.81 3.27
C LEU A 295 -12.84 -29.47 4.70
N GLU A 296 -11.59 -29.79 5.06
CA GLU A 296 -11.00 -29.47 6.37
C GLU A 296 -10.94 -27.96 6.61
N ASP A 297 -10.40 -27.20 5.64
CA ASP A 297 -10.35 -25.73 5.72
C ASP A 297 -11.75 -25.11 5.75
N LEU A 298 -12.74 -25.76 5.12
CA LEU A 298 -14.13 -25.31 5.16
C LEU A 298 -14.77 -25.56 6.52
N VAL A 299 -14.42 -26.65 7.19
CA VAL A 299 -14.89 -26.97 8.54
C VAL A 299 -14.24 -26.02 9.55
N ALA A 300 -12.93 -25.78 9.44
CA ALA A 300 -12.23 -24.80 10.28
C ALA A 300 -12.79 -23.38 10.11
N PHE A 301 -12.98 -22.93 8.86
CA PHE A 301 -13.59 -21.63 8.55
C PHE A 301 -15.04 -21.49 9.06
N LYS A 302 -15.75 -22.61 9.27
CA LYS A 302 -17.11 -22.62 9.82
C LYS A 302 -17.11 -22.58 11.35
N ALA A 303 -16.31 -23.43 11.98
CA ALA A 303 -16.23 -23.54 13.44
C ALA A 303 -15.85 -22.18 14.08
N GLU A 304 -14.82 -21.52 13.53
CA GLU A 304 -14.34 -20.24 14.09
C GLU A 304 -15.32 -19.07 13.89
N ARG A 305 -16.20 -19.13 12.87
CA ARG A 305 -17.25 -18.11 12.69
C ARG A 305 -18.43 -18.30 13.63
N GLU A 306 -18.83 -19.54 13.89
CA GLU A 306 -19.89 -19.86 14.85
C GLU A 306 -19.47 -19.42 16.28
N ASP A 307 -18.19 -19.58 16.62
CA ASP A 307 -17.63 -19.06 17.88
C ASP A 307 -17.65 -17.52 17.94
N SER A 308 -17.26 -16.82 16.85
CA SER A 308 -17.28 -15.34 16.80
C SER A 308 -18.70 -14.73 16.84
N GLU A 309 -19.69 -15.35 16.17
CA GLU A 309 -21.09 -14.90 16.20
C GLU A 309 -21.71 -15.14 17.59
N SER A 310 -21.27 -16.18 18.32
CA SER A 310 -21.69 -16.41 19.70
C SER A 310 -21.13 -15.37 20.68
N MET A 311 -19.91 -14.86 20.43
CA MET A 311 -19.25 -13.89 21.30
C MET A 311 -19.78 -12.45 21.10
N GLU A 312 -20.15 -12.07 19.86
CA GLU A 312 -20.87 -10.80 19.61
C GLU A 312 -22.26 -10.79 20.28
N SER A 313 -22.94 -11.93 20.35
CA SER A 313 -24.26 -12.03 21.00
C SER A 313 -24.22 -11.91 22.53
N LEU A 314 -23.07 -12.16 23.16
CA LEU A 314 -22.87 -12.05 24.61
C LEU A 314 -22.40 -10.65 25.05
N SER A 315 -21.85 -9.84 24.13
CA SER A 315 -21.37 -8.48 24.45
C SER A 315 -22.49 -7.44 24.65
N CYS A 316 -23.74 -7.78 24.34
CA CYS A 316 -24.90 -6.90 24.50
C CYS A 316 -25.77 -7.20 25.74
N GLN A 317 -25.41 -8.16 26.60
CA GLN A 317 -26.17 -8.50 27.80
C GLN A 317 -25.25 -8.86 28.97
N SER A 318 -24.64 -7.87 29.60
CA SER A 318 -24.36 -7.88 31.05
C SER A 318 -23.77 -6.53 31.46
N SER A 319 -24.65 -5.58 31.74
CA SER A 319 -24.36 -4.50 32.67
C SER A 319 -25.14 -4.82 33.94
N ILE A 320 -24.51 -4.58 35.11
CA ILE A 320 -25.07 -4.47 36.48
C ILE A 320 -24.62 -5.59 37.46
N GLU A 321 -23.67 -5.17 38.33
CA GLU A 321 -23.43 -5.48 39.76
C GLU A 321 -23.01 -6.92 40.17
N SER A 322 -22.10 -7.19 41.13
CA SER A 322 -21.47 -6.41 42.23
C SER A 322 -20.29 -7.21 42.85
N GLU A 323 -19.57 -6.53 43.75
CA GLU A 323 -18.34 -6.82 44.52
C GLU A 323 -18.12 -8.23 45.15
N SER A 324 -16.85 -8.67 45.27
CA SER A 324 -16.11 -8.84 46.55
C SER A 324 -14.80 -9.67 46.48
N CYS A 325 -13.72 -9.06 46.98
CA CYS A 325 -12.65 -9.52 47.90
C CYS A 325 -11.89 -10.88 47.79
N LEU A 326 -10.53 -10.73 47.80
CA LEU A 326 -9.45 -11.57 48.40
C LEU A 326 -9.18 -12.95 47.74
N GLU A 327 -7.98 -13.54 47.67
CA GLU A 327 -6.59 -13.27 48.10
C GLU A 327 -5.67 -14.25 47.32
N ASP A 328 -4.35 -14.03 47.46
CA ASP A 328 -3.17 -14.73 46.91
C ASP A 328 -3.23 -16.21 46.48
N SER A 329 -2.49 -16.53 45.41
CA SER A 329 -1.44 -17.56 45.49
C SER A 329 -0.45 -17.47 44.32
N SER A 330 0.77 -17.09 44.68
CA SER A 330 2.01 -17.28 43.97
C SER A 330 2.27 -18.75 43.60
N ALA A 331 2.68 -19.00 42.35
CA ALA A 331 3.56 -20.14 42.04
C ALA A 331 4.44 -19.81 40.82
N ASN A 332 5.73 -19.69 41.10
CA ASN A 332 6.85 -19.66 40.15
C ASN A 332 6.73 -20.75 39.08
N LEU A 333 6.96 -20.37 37.82
CA LEU A 333 7.67 -21.22 36.86
C LEU A 333 8.62 -20.34 36.05
N GLU A 334 9.88 -20.37 36.48
CA GLU A 334 11.05 -20.00 35.69
C GLU A 334 11.10 -20.87 34.42
N GLY A 335 11.43 -20.28 33.28
CA GLY A 335 11.48 -21.01 32.02
C GLY A 335 11.99 -20.17 30.85
N GLU A 336 13.28 -19.83 30.90
CA GLU A 336 14.21 -19.58 29.79
C GLU A 336 13.70 -18.82 28.55
N ALA A 337 14.13 -17.55 28.46
CA ALA A 337 14.25 -16.84 27.20
C ALA A 337 15.20 -17.58 26.24
N LYS A 338 14.71 -17.93 25.05
CA LYS A 338 15.57 -18.24 23.89
C LYS A 338 15.28 -17.27 22.75
N ASP A 339 16.11 -16.23 22.75
CA ASP A 339 16.56 -15.50 21.58
C ASP A 339 16.97 -16.47 20.46
N GLY A 340 16.68 -16.10 19.21
CA GLY A 340 16.92 -16.96 18.07
C GLY A 340 16.39 -16.36 16.77
N GLY A 341 17.11 -15.37 16.24
CA GLY A 341 16.95 -14.96 14.85
C GLY A 341 17.11 -16.17 13.91
N ASP A 342 15.98 -16.67 13.41
CA ASP A 342 15.83 -17.87 12.59
C ASP A 342 16.89 -17.95 11.46
N SER A 343 17.70 -19.01 11.46
CA SER A 343 18.79 -19.17 10.50
C SER A 343 18.25 -19.27 9.05
N LYS A 344 19.05 -18.85 8.05
CA LYS A 344 18.64 -18.89 6.62
C LYS A 344 18.22 -20.30 6.16
N GLU A 345 18.75 -21.33 6.79
CA GLU A 345 18.43 -22.73 6.53
C GLU A 345 17.10 -23.15 7.17
N GLU A 346 16.80 -22.64 8.35
CA GLU A 346 15.54 -22.85 9.07
C GLU A 346 14.36 -22.19 8.35
N LYS A 347 14.54 -20.94 7.88
CA LYS A 347 13.58 -20.27 6.99
C LYS A 347 13.33 -21.07 5.70
N LYS A 348 14.35 -21.75 5.17
CA LYS A 348 14.24 -22.60 3.97
C LYS A 348 13.51 -23.92 4.27
N LYS A 349 13.74 -24.53 5.44
CA LYS A 349 12.99 -25.71 5.92
C LYS A 349 11.52 -25.37 6.16
N LYS A 350 11.21 -24.29 6.88
CA LYS A 350 9.84 -23.77 7.09
C LYS A 350 9.11 -23.54 5.75
N LYS A 351 9.77 -22.88 4.79
CA LYS A 351 9.21 -22.68 3.44
C LYS A 351 8.94 -23.99 2.67
N ARG A 352 9.77 -25.02 2.86
CA ARG A 352 9.57 -26.35 2.24
C ARG A 352 8.38 -27.07 2.88
N ALA A 353 8.27 -27.04 4.21
CA ALA A 353 7.16 -27.64 4.94
C ALA A 353 5.81 -27.06 4.51
N VAL A 354 5.69 -25.73 4.45
CA VAL A 354 4.47 -25.05 3.98
C VAL A 354 4.14 -25.41 2.53
N LYS A 355 5.14 -25.51 1.65
CA LYS A 355 4.92 -25.91 0.25
C LYS A 355 4.42 -27.35 0.11
N GLU A 356 4.93 -28.27 0.92
CA GLU A 356 4.51 -29.66 0.89
C GLU A 356 3.10 -29.83 1.46
N LEU A 357 2.78 -29.15 2.57
CA LEU A 357 1.41 -29.09 3.12
C LEU A 357 0.42 -28.54 2.07
N ASN A 358 0.78 -27.44 1.41
CA ASN A 358 -0.04 -26.87 0.33
C ASN A 358 -0.17 -27.80 -0.89
N ARG A 359 0.84 -28.63 -1.17
CA ARG A 359 0.82 -29.61 -2.26
C ARG A 359 -0.13 -30.76 -1.96
N ILE A 360 -0.04 -31.36 -0.77
CA ILE A 360 -0.94 -32.41 -0.28
C ILE A 360 -2.39 -31.88 -0.28
N ARG A 361 -2.59 -30.65 0.17
CA ARG A 361 -3.90 -29.98 0.14
C ARG A 361 -4.44 -29.71 -1.25
N ARG A 362 -3.61 -29.53 -2.27
CA ARG A 362 -4.10 -29.43 -3.66
C ARG A 362 -4.60 -30.77 -4.20
N ALA A 363 -4.09 -31.89 -3.68
CA ALA A 363 -4.54 -33.23 -4.05
C ALA A 363 -5.91 -33.57 -3.44
N SER A 364 -6.25 -33.02 -2.27
CA SER A 364 -7.56 -33.16 -1.61
C SER A 364 -8.60 -32.09 -1.98
N ARG A 365 -8.44 -31.42 -3.13
CA ARG A 365 -9.38 -30.37 -3.60
C ARG A 365 -10.76 -30.95 -3.93
N ILE A 366 -11.78 -30.32 -3.36
CA ILE A 366 -13.19 -30.60 -3.66
C ILE A 366 -13.49 -30.27 -5.13
N SER A 367 -14.35 -31.08 -5.76
CA SER A 367 -14.74 -30.87 -7.16
C SER A 367 -15.47 -29.54 -7.35
N LYS A 368 -15.33 -28.90 -8.52
CA LYS A 368 -16.04 -27.65 -8.86
C LYS A 368 -17.57 -27.79 -8.71
N LYS A 369 -18.13 -28.99 -8.86
CA LYS A 369 -19.56 -29.28 -8.71
C LYS A 369 -20.00 -29.25 -7.24
N GLU A 370 -19.23 -29.86 -6.35
CA GLU A 370 -19.49 -29.85 -4.90
C GLU A 370 -19.29 -28.46 -4.29
N LYS A 371 -18.27 -27.71 -4.73
CA LYS A 371 -18.10 -26.30 -4.35
C LYS A 371 -19.34 -25.46 -4.68
N LYS A 372 -19.92 -25.64 -5.88
CA LYS A 372 -21.16 -24.95 -6.28
C LYS A 372 -22.38 -25.36 -5.43
N LYS A 373 -22.48 -26.63 -5.02
CA LYS A 373 -23.54 -27.13 -4.12
C LYS A 373 -23.42 -26.51 -2.72
N ILE A 374 -22.22 -26.50 -2.14
CA ILE A 374 -21.94 -25.91 -0.82
C ILE A 374 -22.23 -24.40 -0.84
N PHE A 375 -21.77 -23.69 -1.88
CA PHE A 375 -22.02 -22.27 -2.06
C PHE A 375 -23.53 -21.93 -2.17
N LYS A 376 -24.30 -22.72 -2.93
CA LYS A 376 -25.77 -22.56 -3.03
C LYS A 376 -26.47 -22.83 -1.69
N LYS A 377 -26.04 -23.84 -0.93
CA LYS A 377 -26.60 -24.16 0.39
C LYS A 377 -26.42 -22.99 1.36
N TYR A 378 -25.27 -22.32 1.32
CA TYR A 378 -24.95 -21.19 2.20
C TYR A 378 -25.71 -19.90 1.87
N ILE A 379 -25.84 -19.53 0.59
CA ILE A 379 -26.68 -18.37 0.20
C ILE A 379 -28.16 -18.64 0.50
N GLY A 380 -28.62 -19.88 0.36
CA GLY A 380 -29.98 -20.29 0.71
C GLY A 380 -30.28 -20.22 2.22
N MET A 381 -29.28 -20.42 3.08
CA MET A 381 -29.43 -20.31 4.54
C MET A 381 -29.50 -18.85 5.01
N LYS A 382 -28.73 -17.91 4.41
CA LYS A 382 -28.82 -16.49 4.74
C LYS A 382 -30.18 -15.87 4.39
N LYS A 383 -30.84 -16.32 3.31
CA LYS A 383 -32.19 -15.88 2.95
C LYS A 383 -33.32 -16.41 3.84
N ARG A 384 -33.02 -17.39 4.72
CA ARG A 384 -33.99 -17.96 5.66
C ARG A 384 -33.83 -17.44 7.09
N LYS A 385 -32.79 -16.64 7.35
CA LYS A 385 -32.48 -16.03 8.67
C LYS A 385 -32.54 -14.49 8.67
N SER A 386 -32.97 -13.87 7.56
CA SER A 386 -33.48 -12.48 7.51
C SER A 386 -34.98 -12.53 7.33
#